data_AF-A0A2A8V459-F1
#
_entry.id   AF-A0A2A8V459-F1
#
_cell.length_a   1.000
_cell.length_b   1.000
_cell.length_c   1.000
_cell.angle_alpha   90.00
_cell.angle_beta   90.00
_cell.angle_gamma   90.00
#
_symmetry.space_group_name_H-M   'P 1'
#
loop_
_entity.id
_entity.type
_entity.pdbx_description
1 polymer ?
#
loop_
_entity_poly.entity_id
_entity_poly.type
_entity_poly.pdbx_seq_one_letter_code
_entity_poly.pdbx_strand_id
1 'polypeptide(L)'
;MATRNSMDECIQKCEDAIRYAQEQYKSGSQQEHYHDVEYTQAMQQLEEAVNDVAHMANSANSQQREQLHRMRLQLQNLQNEMILLDHDPNVVGGKLH
;
A
#
# COMPACT_ATOMS: atom_id res chain seq x y z
N MET A 1 -12.88 6.62 -23.19
CA MET A 1 -11.67 5.85 -23.54
C MET A 1 -10.47 6.22 -22.68
N ALA A 2 -10.24 7.49 -22.31
CA ALA A 2 -9.15 7.86 -21.39
C ALA A 2 -9.32 7.33 -19.95
N THR A 3 -10.53 7.40 -19.37
CA THR A 3 -10.79 7.00 -17.98
C THR A 3 -10.68 5.51 -17.68
N ARG A 4 -10.81 4.63 -18.70
CA ARG A 4 -10.61 3.19 -18.48
C ARG A 4 -9.11 2.86 -18.37
N ASN A 5 -8.30 3.37 -19.30
CA ASN A 5 -6.85 3.15 -19.26
C ASN A 5 -6.21 3.74 -18.00
N SER A 6 -6.58 4.96 -17.61
CA SER A 6 -6.07 5.57 -16.38
C SER A 6 -6.49 4.82 -15.12
N MET A 7 -7.66 4.16 -15.12
CA MET A 7 -8.10 3.30 -14.02
C MET A 7 -7.25 2.04 -13.95
N ASP A 8 -7.03 1.37 -15.09
CA ASP A 8 -6.22 0.15 -15.15
C ASP A 8 -4.77 0.43 -14.75
N GLU A 9 -4.18 1.56 -15.18
CA GLU A 9 -2.86 2.03 -14.74
C GLU A 9 -2.81 2.30 -13.23
N CYS A 10 -3.84 2.94 -12.67
CA CYS A 10 -3.93 3.19 -11.23
C CYS A 10 -3.98 1.89 -10.43
N ILE A 11 -4.81 0.93 -10.86
CA ILE A 11 -4.91 -0.39 -10.23
C ILE A 11 -3.57 -1.11 -10.31
N GLN A 12 -2.94 -1.13 -11.48
CA GLN A 12 -1.64 -1.80 -11.68
C GLN A 12 -0.57 -1.21 -10.75
N LYS A 13 -0.47 0.12 -10.66
CA LYS A 13 0.44 0.78 -9.72
C LYS A 13 0.19 0.40 -8.27
N CYS A 14 -1.08 0.33 -7.86
CA CYS A 14 -1.44 -0.09 -6.51
C CYS A 14 -0.99 -1.53 -6.23
N GLU A 15 -1.24 -2.44 -7.16
CA GLU A 15 -0.84 -3.85 -7.03
C GLU A 15 0.68 -4.03 -6.97
N ASP A 16 1.42 -3.27 -7.77
CA ASP A 16 2.88 -3.31 -7.77
C ASP A 16 3.45 -2.70 -6.47
N ALA A 17 2.87 -1.59 -5.98
CA ALA A 17 3.24 -1.00 -4.69
C ALA A 17 2.96 -1.96 -3.52
N ILE A 18 1.80 -2.64 -3.51
CA ILE A 18 1.46 -3.66 -2.50
C ILE A 18 2.48 -4.80 -2.54
N ARG A 19 2.79 -5.33 -3.73
CA ARG A 19 3.71 -6.46 -3.87
C ARG A 19 5.11 -6.11 -3.35
N TYR A 20 5.63 -4.96 -3.76
CA TYR A 20 6.93 -4.49 -3.33
C TYR A 20 6.96 -4.24 -1.81
N ALA A 21 5.93 -3.59 -1.27
CA ALA A 21 5.82 -3.34 0.17
C ALA A 21 5.69 -4.63 0.99
N GLN A 22 4.97 -5.65 0.51
CA GLN A 22 4.90 -6.96 1.17
C GLN A 22 6.26 -7.66 1.21
N GLU A 23 7.05 -7.57 0.13
CA GLU A 23 8.42 -8.10 0.10
C GLU A 23 9.30 -7.39 1.13
N GLN A 24 9.24 -6.05 1.20
CA GLN A 24 10.00 -5.28 2.17
C GLN A 24 9.55 -5.50 3.61
N TYR A 25 8.23 -5.61 3.85
CA TYR A 25 7.69 -5.94 5.17
C TYR A 25 8.19 -7.30 5.67
N LYS A 26 8.20 -8.31 4.79
CA LYS A 26 8.73 -9.63 5.11
C LYS A 26 10.24 -9.61 5.34
N SER A 27 10.99 -8.86 4.53
CA SER A 27 12.43 -8.72 4.68
C SER A 27 12.80 -8.01 5.99
N GLY A 28 12.16 -6.85 6.25
CA GLY A 28 12.33 -6.08 7.47
C GLY A 28 12.00 -6.88 8.72
N SER A 29 10.85 -7.58 8.74
CA SER A 29 10.45 -8.40 9.90
C SER A 29 11.41 -9.56 10.22
N GLN A 30 12.25 -9.98 9.27
CA GLN A 30 13.22 -11.05 9.46
C GLN A 30 14.62 -10.56 9.83
N GLN A 31 15.02 -9.38 9.32
CA GLN A 31 16.41 -8.92 9.37
C GLN A 31 16.58 -7.56 10.07
N GLU A 32 15.51 -7.03 10.68
CA GLU A 32 15.48 -5.73 11.37
C GLU A 32 15.89 -4.53 10.47
N HIS A 33 15.77 -4.69 9.15
CA HIS A 33 16.11 -3.68 8.13
C HIS A 33 15.00 -2.65 7.89
N TYR A 34 14.31 -2.19 8.95
CA TYR A 34 13.17 -1.27 8.83
C TYR A 34 13.55 0.14 8.35
N HIS A 35 14.83 0.50 8.50
CA HIS A 35 15.36 1.79 8.07
C HIS A 35 16.14 1.73 6.75
N ASP A 36 16.06 0.62 6.02
CA ASP A 36 16.72 0.54 4.72
C ASP A 36 16.01 1.41 3.68
N VAL A 37 16.76 1.78 2.64
CA VAL A 37 16.28 2.66 1.57
C VAL A 37 15.06 2.04 0.89
N GLU A 38 15.08 0.73 0.69
CA GLU A 38 14.01 -0.05 0.06
C GLU A 38 12.73 -0.02 0.89
N TYR A 39 12.83 -0.08 2.22
CA TYR A 39 11.68 -0.01 3.12
C TYR A 39 11.02 1.37 3.07
N THR A 40 11.85 2.42 3.13
CA THR A 40 11.39 3.81 2.98
C THR A 40 10.76 4.04 1.60
N GLN A 41 11.37 3.49 0.54
CA GLN A 41 10.86 3.59 -0.82
C GLN A 41 9.52 2.85 -0.97
N ALA A 42 9.36 1.70 -0.33
CA ALA A 42 8.09 0.97 -0.32
C ALA A 42 6.99 1.77 0.38
N MET A 43 7.29 2.38 1.53
CA MET A 43 6.34 3.25 2.23
C MET A 43 5.92 4.46 1.40
N GLN A 44 6.87 5.09 0.69
CA GLN A 44 6.58 6.20 -0.24
C GLN A 44 5.68 5.76 -1.39
N GLN A 45 5.96 4.60 -2.02
CA GLN A 45 5.13 4.07 -3.09
C GLN A 45 3.70 3.76 -2.63
N LEU A 46 3.52 3.25 -1.40
CA LEU A 46 2.19 3.06 -0.82
C LEU A 46 1.45 4.40 -0.63
N GLU A 47 2.14 5.44 -0.16
CA GLU A 47 1.55 6.77 0.02
C GLU A 47 1.13 7.39 -1.32
N GLU A 48 2.00 7.32 -2.33
CA GLU A 48 1.70 7.76 -3.69
C GLU A 48 0.50 7.02 -4.27
N ALA A 49 0.43 5.69 -4.12
CA ALA A 49 -0.69 4.89 -4.58
C ALA A 49 -2.01 5.27 -3.88
N VAL A 50 -2.00 5.54 -2.57
CA VAL A 50 -3.18 6.02 -1.83
C VAL A 50 -3.66 7.36 -2.36
N ASN A 51 -2.75 8.27 -2.65
CA ASN A 51 -3.06 9.59 -3.21
C ASN A 51 -3.62 9.48 -4.64
N ASP A 52 -3.03 8.65 -5.49
CA ASP A 52 -3.51 8.37 -6.86
C ASP A 52 -4.93 7.80 -6.83
N VAL A 53 -5.21 6.84 -5.94
CA VAL A 53 -6.55 6.26 -5.75
C VAL A 53 -7.56 7.30 -5.31
N ALA A 54 -7.20 8.18 -4.36
CA ALA A 54 -8.06 9.25 -3.89
C ALA A 54 -8.38 10.25 -5.02
N HIS A 55 -7.39 10.58 -5.84
CA HIS A 55 -7.57 11.45 -7.00
C HIS A 55 -8.48 10.80 -8.06
N MET A 56 -8.26 9.51 -8.38
CA MET A 56 -9.06 8.76 -9.34
C MET A 56 -10.52 8.59 -8.90
N ALA A 57 -10.76 8.44 -7.59
CA ALA A 57 -12.10 8.28 -7.03
C ALA A 57 -13.03 9.49 -7.29
N ASN A 58 -12.46 10.68 -7.54
CA ASN A 58 -13.21 11.89 -7.84
C ASN A 58 -13.90 11.84 -9.21
N SER A 59 -13.28 11.20 -10.21
CA SER A 59 -13.80 11.07 -11.58
C SER A 59 -14.43 9.70 -11.87
N ALA A 60 -14.30 8.75 -10.94
CA ALA A 60 -14.85 7.40 -11.03
C ALA A 60 -16.38 7.34 -10.88
N ASN A 61 -17.01 6.40 -11.58
CA ASN A 61 -18.41 6.04 -11.34
C ASN A 61 -18.60 5.24 -10.04
N SER A 62 -19.83 4.92 -9.66
CA SER A 62 -20.12 4.22 -8.39
C SER A 62 -19.42 2.85 -8.26
N GLN A 63 -19.37 2.07 -9.33
CA GLN A 63 -18.71 0.75 -9.33
C GLN A 63 -17.18 0.89 -9.21
N GLN A 64 -16.59 1.79 -9.97
CA GLN A 64 -15.16 2.08 -9.94
C GLN A 64 -14.73 2.68 -8.60
N ARG A 65 -15.54 3.58 -8.02
CA ARG A 65 -15.28 4.20 -6.72
C ARG A 65 -15.24 3.16 -5.61
N GLU A 66 -16.11 2.18 -5.64
CA GLU A 66 -16.14 1.08 -4.69
C GLU A 66 -14.91 0.16 -4.84
N GLN A 67 -14.48 -0.13 -6.08
CA GLN A 67 -13.22 -0.84 -6.32
C GLN A 67 -12.00 -0.07 -5.79
N LEU A 68 -11.91 1.23 -6.09
CA LEU A 68 -10.85 2.13 -5.59
C LEU A 68 -10.87 2.22 -4.06
N HIS A 69 -12.06 2.27 -3.46
CA HIS A 69 -12.19 2.31 -2.01
C HIS A 69 -11.58 1.08 -1.34
N ARG A 70 -11.89 -0.12 -1.85
CA ARG A 70 -11.27 -1.37 -1.36
C ARG A 70 -9.76 -1.37 -1.53
N MET A 71 -9.26 -0.92 -2.68
CA MET A 71 -7.82 -0.82 -2.92
C MET A 71 -7.15 0.13 -1.92
N ARG A 72 -7.77 1.29 -1.66
CA ARG A 72 -7.27 2.26 -0.67
C ARG A 72 -7.15 1.64 0.71
N LEU A 73 -8.16 0.88 1.14
CA LEU A 73 -8.13 0.20 2.44
C LEU A 73 -6.98 -0.81 2.53
N GLN A 74 -6.71 -1.57 1.47
CA GLN A 74 -5.60 -2.51 1.43
C GLN A 74 -4.24 -1.80 1.54
N LEU A 75 -4.02 -0.73 0.77
CA LEU A 75 -2.81 0.08 0.82
C LEU A 75 -2.58 0.69 2.22
N GLN A 76 -3.64 1.28 2.79
CA GLN A 76 -3.57 1.92 4.11
C GLN A 76 -3.31 0.89 5.22
N ASN A 77 -3.92 -0.29 5.15
CA ASN A 77 -3.66 -1.35 6.13
C ASN A 77 -2.20 -1.81 6.08
N LEU A 78 -1.66 -2.07 4.90
CA LEU A 78 -0.26 -2.48 4.75
C LEU A 78 0.72 -1.38 5.19
N GLN A 79 0.45 -0.12 4.83
CA GLN A 79 1.26 1.01 5.27
C GLN A 79 1.26 1.12 6.81
N ASN A 80 0.11 0.97 7.45
CA ASN A 80 0.01 0.96 8.91
C ASN A 80 0.80 -0.20 9.53
N GLU A 81 0.69 -1.41 8.98
CA GLU A 81 1.49 -2.56 9.43
C GLU A 81 2.99 -2.28 9.32
N MET A 82 3.43 -1.64 8.23
CA MET A 82 4.82 -1.24 8.03
C MET A 82 5.28 -0.16 9.02
N ILE A 83 4.46 0.86 9.28
CA ILE A 83 4.78 1.91 10.27
C ILE A 83 4.94 1.31 11.67
N LEU A 84 4.02 0.42 12.06
CA LEU A 84 4.06 -0.24 13.35
C LEU A 84 5.32 -1.11 13.48
N LEU A 85 5.68 -1.82 12.42
CA LEU A 85 6.89 -2.65 12.41
C LEU A 85 8.18 -1.82 12.50
N ASP A 86 8.23 -0.62 11.91
CA ASP A 86 9.38 0.31 11.97
C ASP A 86 9.55 0.97 13.35
N HIS A 87 8.45 1.25 14.05
CA HIS A 87 8.46 1.97 15.33
C HIS A 87 8.40 1.08 16.58
N ASP A 88 8.22 -0.24 16.43
CA ASP A 88 8.05 -1.17 17.56
C ASP A 88 9.34 -1.99 17.84
N PRO A 89 10.01 -1.80 19.00
CA PRO A 89 11.20 -2.58 19.36
C PRO A 89 10.89 -4.04 19.77
N ASN A 90 9.63 -4.47 19.83
CA ASN A 90 9.21 -5.86 20.11
C ASN A 90 7.91 -6.20 19.38
N VAL A 91 7.90 -6.10 18.04
CA VAL A 91 6.87 -6.59 17.09
C VAL A 91 5.65 -7.23 17.78
N VAL A 92 4.62 -6.43 18.09
CA VAL A 92 3.29 -6.97 18.43
C VAL A 92 2.62 -7.46 17.14
N GLY A 93 3.19 -8.54 16.58
CA GLY A 93 2.57 -9.37 15.58
C GLY A 93 1.46 -10.17 16.25
N GLY A 94 0.22 -9.82 15.92
CA GLY A 94 -0.97 -10.52 16.38
C GLY A 94 -0.84 -12.04 16.21
N LYS A 95 -0.67 -12.74 17.33
CA LYS A 95 -1.27 -14.06 17.47
C LYS A 95 -2.78 -13.86 17.54
N LEU A 96 -3.44 -14.04 16.40
CA LEU A 96 -4.83 -14.51 16.40
C LEU A 96 -4.81 -15.93 16.98
N HIS A 97 -5.19 -16.08 18.26
CA HIS A 97 -5.79 -17.30 18.78
C HIS A 97 -7.31 -17.11 18.78
#